data_AF-A0A0H3GNR3-F1
#
_entry.id   AF-A0A0H3GNR3-F1
#
_cell.length_a   1.000
_cell.length_b   1.000
_cell.length_c   1.000
_cell.angle_alpha   90.00
_cell.angle_beta   90.00
_cell.angle_gamma   90.00
#
_symmetry.space_group_name_H-M   'P 1'
#
loop_
_entity.id
_entity.type
_entity.pdbx_description
1 polymer ?
#
loop_
_entity_poly.entity_id
_entity_poly.type
_entity_poly.pdbx_seq_one_letter_code
_entity_poly.pdbx_strand_id
1 'polypeptide(L)'
;MNEPKRGNAASIDIDALLQNTWLQVISLRHGPQFRDEEGYTLWQRCIADVERVQHELKASGLDDVSCQHILTAQCALLDEAVKGRGVEDEACLQWYDIPLQGHFLGTMDAGDTLCERMRDVLREPAPNLAVVTCFQRVMLLGFIGSFRSLHDPERLKLVNALGERVPPFQCPATAPVLVESRAGLGISGWLAPWPVRIGLSVVVVLALWWGLNHWLDHLLLTLLPGEVK
;
A
#
# COMPACT_ATOMS: atom_id res chain seq x y z
N MET A 1 -37.40 -22.34 -27.55
CA MET A 1 -36.13 -21.65 -27.88
C MET A 1 -35.54 -21.22 -26.56
N ASN A 2 -34.43 -21.82 -26.14
CA ASN A 2 -33.96 -21.80 -24.76
C ASN A 2 -33.72 -20.38 -24.23
N GLU A 3 -34.49 -19.99 -23.21
CA GLU A 3 -34.21 -18.80 -22.41
C GLU A 3 -32.88 -19.00 -21.67
N PRO A 4 -31.96 -18.01 -21.70
CA PRO A 4 -30.80 -18.06 -20.83
C PRO A 4 -31.29 -17.82 -19.40
N LYS A 5 -31.14 -18.82 -18.54
CA LYS A 5 -31.27 -18.67 -17.09
C LYS A 5 -30.27 -17.62 -16.62
N ARG A 6 -30.70 -16.36 -16.56
CA ARG A 6 -30.03 -15.30 -15.83
C ARG A 6 -30.20 -15.63 -14.35
N GLY A 7 -29.31 -16.48 -13.84
CA GLY A 7 -29.21 -16.75 -12.42
C GLY A 7 -29.01 -15.42 -11.70
N ASN A 8 -29.91 -15.11 -10.78
CA ASN A 8 -29.81 -13.98 -9.88
C ASN A 8 -28.64 -14.26 -8.92
N ALA A 9 -27.40 -14.11 -9.40
CA ALA A 9 -26.22 -14.15 -8.56
C ALA A 9 -26.42 -13.04 -7.52
N ALA A 10 -26.47 -13.41 -6.24
CA ALA A 10 -26.37 -12.44 -5.17
C ALA A 10 -25.19 -11.52 -5.51
N SER A 11 -25.42 -10.20 -5.48
CA SER A 11 -24.42 -9.22 -5.91
C SER A 11 -23.11 -9.49 -5.18
N ILE A 12 -22.09 -9.97 -5.90
CA ILE A 12 -20.79 -10.30 -5.33
C ILE A 12 -20.17 -9.01 -4.80
N ASP A 13 -19.93 -8.95 -3.50
CA ASP A 13 -19.18 -7.85 -2.89
C ASP A 13 -17.69 -8.04 -3.17
N ILE A 14 -17.23 -7.40 -4.24
CA ILE A 14 -15.85 -7.45 -4.71
C ILE A 14 -14.88 -6.82 -3.71
N ASP A 15 -15.31 -5.80 -2.97
CA ASP A 15 -14.47 -5.13 -1.99
C ASP A 15 -14.24 -6.05 -0.78
N ALA A 16 -15.26 -6.75 -0.31
CA ALA A 16 -15.13 -7.77 0.73
C ALA A 16 -14.30 -8.97 0.26
N LEU A 17 -14.55 -9.47 -0.95
CA LEU A 17 -13.90 -10.68 -1.44
C LEU A 17 -12.39 -10.51 -1.67
N LEU A 18 -11.98 -9.36 -2.20
CA LEU A 18 -10.59 -9.01 -2.50
C LEU A 18 -9.89 -8.22 -1.37
N GLN A 19 -10.52 -8.06 -0.20
CA GLN A 19 -9.98 -7.27 0.91
C GLN A 19 -8.53 -7.60 1.26
N ASN A 20 -8.19 -8.90 1.36
CA ASN A 20 -6.82 -9.35 1.63
C ASN A 20 -5.84 -8.87 0.55
N THR A 21 -6.22 -8.99 -0.72
CA THR A 21 -5.41 -8.51 -1.85
C THR A 21 -5.23 -6.99 -1.78
N TRP A 22 -6.29 -6.23 -1.54
CA TRP A 22 -6.21 -4.77 -1.42
C TRP A 22 -5.27 -4.35 -0.30
N LEU A 23 -5.39 -4.95 0.89
CA LEU A 23 -4.51 -4.68 2.02
C LEU A 23 -3.06 -5.10 1.74
N GLN A 24 -2.85 -6.22 1.05
CA GLN A 24 -1.52 -6.68 0.66
C GLN A 24 -0.84 -5.69 -0.29
N VAL A 25 -1.57 -5.18 -1.29
CA VAL A 25 -1.07 -4.15 -2.22
C VAL A 25 -0.75 -2.85 -1.49
N ILE A 26 -1.62 -2.41 -0.58
CA ILE A 26 -1.37 -1.22 0.25
C ILE A 26 -0.09 -1.44 1.08
N SER A 27 0.05 -2.59 1.74
CA SER A 27 1.26 -2.93 2.51
C SER A 27 2.51 -2.88 1.63
N LEU A 28 2.49 -3.53 0.46
CA LEU A 28 3.62 -3.54 -0.48
C LEU A 28 4.03 -2.14 -0.92
N ARG A 29 3.07 -1.23 -1.17
CA ARG A 29 3.36 0.16 -1.56
C ARG A 29 3.96 1.00 -0.44
N HIS A 30 3.90 0.58 0.83
CA HIS A 30 4.63 1.21 1.93
C HIS A 30 6.10 0.74 2.02
N GLY A 31 6.56 -0.14 1.13
CA GLY A 31 7.95 -0.56 1.02
C GLY A 31 8.48 -1.46 2.16
N PRO A 32 7.75 -2.49 2.62
CA PRO A 32 8.31 -3.48 3.53
C PRO A 32 9.48 -4.21 2.86
N GLN A 33 10.45 -4.60 3.68
CA GLN A 33 11.58 -5.42 3.26
C GLN A 33 11.34 -6.86 3.67
N PHE A 34 11.67 -7.80 2.79
CA PHE A 34 11.54 -9.24 3.02
C PHE A 34 12.91 -9.90 3.06
N ARG A 35 13.17 -10.72 4.07
CA ARG A 35 14.43 -11.44 4.28
C ARG A 35 14.20 -12.94 4.26
N ASP A 36 15.25 -13.68 3.94
CA ASP A 36 15.24 -15.15 3.93
C ASP A 36 13.96 -15.71 3.25
N GLU A 37 13.22 -16.58 3.93
CA GLU A 37 12.03 -17.24 3.39
C GLU A 37 10.76 -16.34 3.35
N GLU A 38 10.83 -15.08 3.80
CA GLU A 38 9.68 -14.17 3.84
C GLU A 38 9.16 -13.84 2.44
N GLY A 39 10.06 -13.77 1.44
CA GLY A 39 9.68 -13.52 0.05
C GLY A 39 8.86 -14.64 -0.56
N TYR A 40 9.31 -15.89 -0.35
CA TYR A 40 8.57 -17.09 -0.76
C TYR A 40 7.25 -17.24 0.01
N THR A 41 7.26 -16.96 1.31
CA THR A 41 6.05 -16.99 2.15
C THR A 41 4.99 -16.00 1.65
N LEU A 42 5.40 -14.78 1.29
CA LEU A 42 4.52 -13.80 0.67
C LEU A 42 3.93 -14.32 -0.66
N TRP A 43 4.76 -14.94 -1.49
CA TRP A 43 4.33 -15.51 -2.78
C TRP A 43 3.27 -16.59 -2.62
N GLN A 44 3.50 -17.55 -1.71
CA GLN A 44 2.54 -18.60 -1.37
C GLN A 44 1.23 -18.03 -0.83
N ARG A 45 1.29 -17.01 0.03
CA ARG A 45 0.09 -16.34 0.53
C ARG A 45 -0.71 -15.68 -0.59
N CYS A 46 -0.04 -14.99 -1.52
CA CYS A 46 -0.70 -14.38 -2.66
C CYS A 46 -1.37 -15.43 -3.57
N ILE A 47 -0.73 -16.58 -3.78
CA ILE A 47 -1.35 -17.71 -4.51
C ILE A 47 -2.62 -18.18 -3.80
N ALA A 48 -2.54 -18.47 -2.50
CA ALA A 48 -3.68 -18.96 -1.74
C ALA A 48 -4.85 -17.94 -1.76
N ASP A 49 -4.56 -16.64 -1.68
CA ASP A 49 -5.58 -15.59 -1.79
C ASP A 49 -6.20 -15.53 -3.19
N VAL A 50 -5.43 -15.69 -4.27
CA VAL A 50 -5.94 -15.75 -5.65
C VAL A 50 -6.83 -16.99 -5.85
N GLU A 51 -6.38 -18.16 -5.42
CA GLU A 51 -7.15 -19.42 -5.51
C GLU A 51 -8.47 -19.33 -4.74
N ARG A 52 -8.42 -18.81 -3.51
CA ARG A 52 -9.63 -18.57 -2.69
C ARG A 52 -10.61 -17.66 -3.42
N VAL A 53 -10.14 -16.55 -3.97
CA VAL A 53 -11.00 -15.61 -4.71
C VAL A 53 -11.63 -16.30 -5.91
N GLN A 54 -10.85 -17.03 -6.71
CA GLN A 54 -11.39 -17.75 -7.88
C GLN A 54 -12.41 -18.81 -7.50
N HIS A 55 -12.18 -19.53 -6.40
CA HIS A 55 -13.14 -20.50 -5.87
C HIS A 55 -14.46 -19.83 -5.49
N GLU A 56 -14.42 -18.75 -4.71
CA GLU A 56 -15.61 -18.03 -4.24
C GLU A 56 -16.39 -17.35 -5.38
N LEU A 57 -15.70 -16.80 -6.40
CA LEU A 57 -16.34 -16.24 -7.60
C LEU A 57 -17.15 -17.31 -8.34
N LYS A 58 -16.55 -18.49 -8.56
CA LYS A 58 -17.22 -19.62 -9.22
C LYS A 58 -18.36 -20.19 -8.37
N ALA A 59 -18.16 -20.32 -7.06
CA ALA A 59 -19.20 -20.76 -6.13
C ALA A 59 -20.40 -19.80 -6.10
N SER A 60 -20.15 -18.50 -6.30
CA SER A 60 -21.18 -17.47 -6.43
C SER A 60 -21.87 -17.44 -7.81
N GLY A 61 -21.46 -18.31 -8.74
CA GLY A 61 -22.06 -18.43 -10.07
C GLY A 61 -21.60 -17.38 -11.07
N LEU A 62 -20.45 -16.73 -10.85
CA LEU A 62 -19.85 -15.82 -11.82
C LEU A 62 -19.35 -16.62 -13.04
N ASP A 63 -19.57 -16.09 -14.24
CA ASP A 63 -19.14 -16.74 -15.47
C ASP A 63 -17.60 -16.77 -15.62
N ASP A 64 -17.09 -17.73 -16.39
CA ASP A 64 -15.65 -17.95 -16.55
C ASP A 64 -14.91 -16.74 -17.14
N VAL A 65 -15.56 -15.97 -18.02
CA VAL A 65 -14.95 -14.79 -18.65
C VAL A 65 -14.76 -13.70 -17.60
N SER A 66 -15.78 -13.42 -16.80
CA SER A 66 -15.71 -12.49 -15.68
C SER A 66 -14.69 -12.94 -14.62
N CYS A 67 -14.63 -14.23 -14.29
CA CYS A 67 -13.61 -14.78 -13.40
C CYS A 67 -12.20 -14.54 -13.94
N GLN A 68 -11.99 -14.77 -15.24
CA GLN A 68 -10.71 -14.56 -15.92
C GLN A 68 -10.29 -13.07 -15.92
N HIS A 69 -11.24 -12.15 -16.11
CA HIS A 69 -10.96 -10.72 -16.00
C HIS A 69 -10.46 -10.35 -14.60
N ILE A 70 -11.13 -10.84 -13.54
CA ILE A 70 -10.73 -10.56 -12.15
C ILE A 70 -9.38 -11.21 -11.83
N LEU A 71 -9.14 -12.45 -12.27
CA LEU A 71 -7.85 -13.13 -12.12
C LEU A 71 -6.72 -12.31 -12.74
N THR A 72 -6.90 -11.89 -13.99
CA THR A 72 -5.92 -11.10 -14.73
C THR A 72 -5.60 -9.80 -14.00
N ALA A 73 -6.62 -9.08 -13.51
CA ALA A 73 -6.46 -7.84 -12.76
C ALA A 73 -5.73 -8.04 -11.43
N GLN A 74 -6.07 -9.10 -10.70
CA GLN A 74 -5.49 -9.42 -9.40
C GLN A 74 -4.00 -9.75 -9.52
N CYS A 75 -3.64 -10.63 -10.47
CA CYS A 75 -2.25 -11.00 -10.73
C CYS A 75 -1.42 -9.79 -11.16
N ALA A 76 -1.90 -9.03 -12.15
CA ALA A 76 -1.20 -7.85 -12.66
C ALA A 76 -0.97 -6.79 -11.57
N LEU A 77 -1.97 -6.53 -10.71
CA LEU A 77 -1.83 -5.57 -9.61
C LEU A 77 -0.79 -6.01 -8.57
N LEU A 78 -0.84 -7.27 -8.14
CA LEU A 78 0.10 -7.80 -7.14
C LEU A 78 1.52 -7.83 -7.70
N ASP A 79 1.69 -8.28 -8.94
CA ASP A 79 2.99 -8.31 -9.61
C ASP A 79 3.60 -6.91 -9.75
N GLU A 80 2.81 -5.92 -10.17
CA GLU A 80 3.26 -4.53 -10.22
C GLU A 80 3.57 -3.97 -8.82
N ALA A 81 2.75 -4.27 -7.82
CA ALA A 81 2.95 -3.78 -6.46
C ALA A 81 4.23 -4.33 -5.82
N VAL A 82 4.58 -5.61 -6.06
CA VAL A 82 5.83 -6.20 -5.57
C VAL A 82 7.04 -5.63 -6.32
N LYS A 83 7.00 -5.60 -7.66
CA LYS A 83 8.11 -5.11 -8.48
C LYS A 83 8.32 -3.59 -8.35
N GLY A 84 7.25 -2.85 -8.06
CA GLY A 84 7.24 -1.40 -7.91
C GLY A 84 7.77 -0.87 -6.57
N ARG A 85 8.22 -1.73 -5.64
CA ARG A 85 8.74 -1.28 -4.33
C ARG A 85 10.10 -0.58 -4.41
N GLY A 86 10.86 -0.80 -5.47
CA GLY A 86 12.20 -0.21 -5.65
C GLY A 86 13.27 -0.81 -4.73
N VAL A 87 13.07 -2.02 -4.21
CA VAL A 87 14.03 -2.77 -3.39
C VAL A 87 14.29 -4.15 -4.02
N GLU A 88 15.55 -4.56 -4.08
CA GLU A 88 15.98 -5.89 -4.57
C GLU A 88 16.15 -6.85 -3.38
N ASP A 89 15.04 -7.28 -2.79
CA ASP A 89 15.00 -8.21 -1.66
C ASP A 89 14.46 -9.60 -2.07
N GLU A 90 14.30 -10.51 -1.11
CA GLU A 90 13.88 -11.90 -1.39
C GLU A 90 12.52 -11.98 -2.09
N ALA A 91 11.59 -11.09 -1.76
CA ALA A 91 10.30 -11.02 -2.44
C ALA A 91 10.46 -10.52 -3.89
N CYS A 92 11.37 -9.58 -4.15
CA CYS A 92 11.67 -9.13 -5.50
C CYS A 92 12.26 -10.27 -6.35
N LEU A 93 13.22 -11.02 -5.81
CA LEU A 93 13.84 -12.17 -6.48
C LEU A 93 12.79 -13.25 -6.79
N GLN A 94 11.94 -13.61 -5.82
CA GLN A 94 10.86 -14.57 -6.00
C GLN A 94 9.89 -14.17 -7.13
N TRP A 95 9.55 -12.89 -7.24
CA TRP A 95 8.63 -12.39 -8.27
C TRP A 95 9.27 -12.23 -9.66
N TYR A 96 10.60 -12.12 -9.74
CA TYR A 96 11.31 -12.17 -11.01
C TYR A 96 11.45 -13.59 -11.55
N ASP A 97 11.56 -14.59 -10.67
CA ASP A 97 11.58 -16.00 -11.08
C ASP A 97 10.20 -16.43 -11.61
N ILE A 98 9.14 -16.32 -10.79
CA ILE A 98 7.78 -16.71 -11.18
C ILE A 98 6.77 -15.67 -10.70
N PRO A 99 6.42 -14.66 -11.51
CA PRO A 99 5.33 -13.74 -11.18
C PRO A 99 3.98 -14.44 -11.20
N LEU A 100 2.96 -13.88 -10.54
CA LEU A 100 1.63 -14.49 -10.46
C LEU A 100 0.97 -14.61 -11.84
N GLN A 101 1.17 -13.63 -12.73
CA GLN A 101 0.71 -13.74 -14.13
C GLN A 101 1.37 -14.93 -14.86
N GLY A 102 2.64 -15.21 -14.57
CA GLY A 102 3.34 -16.38 -15.13
C GLY A 102 2.76 -17.67 -14.57
N HIS A 103 2.52 -17.71 -13.25
CA HIS A 103 1.97 -18.87 -12.56
C HIS A 103 0.53 -19.22 -12.99
N PHE A 104 -0.37 -18.24 -12.99
CA PHE A 104 -1.80 -18.47 -13.22
C PHE A 104 -2.23 -18.32 -14.69
N LEU A 105 -1.60 -17.43 -15.44
CA LEU A 105 -2.06 -17.05 -16.79
C LEU A 105 -1.14 -17.60 -17.89
N GLY A 106 0.04 -18.12 -17.53
CA GLY A 106 1.04 -18.57 -18.50
C GLY A 106 1.59 -17.46 -19.39
N THR A 107 1.49 -16.19 -18.94
CA THR A 107 1.97 -15.03 -19.69
C THR A 107 2.68 -14.03 -18.77
N MET A 108 3.47 -13.13 -19.35
CA MET A 108 4.14 -12.02 -18.67
C MET A 108 3.61 -10.63 -19.10
N ASP A 109 2.62 -10.59 -19.99
CA ASP A 109 2.06 -9.36 -20.58
C ASP A 109 0.72 -8.92 -19.98
N ALA A 110 0.27 -9.55 -18.90
CA ALA A 110 -1.02 -9.25 -18.29
C ALA A 110 -1.07 -7.79 -17.80
N GLY A 111 0.05 -7.27 -17.28
CA GLY A 111 0.18 -5.86 -16.89
C GLY A 111 0.03 -4.89 -18.06
N ASP A 112 0.62 -5.22 -19.21
CA ASP A 112 0.64 -4.34 -20.39
C ASP A 112 -0.73 -4.30 -21.09
N THR A 113 -1.44 -5.43 -21.10
CA THR A 113 -2.71 -5.61 -21.81
C THR A 113 -3.95 -5.30 -20.94
N LEU A 114 -3.81 -5.22 -19.62
CA LEU A 114 -4.96 -5.03 -18.72
C LEU A 114 -5.73 -3.74 -19.01
N CYS A 115 -5.06 -2.63 -19.30
CA CYS A 115 -5.73 -1.36 -19.57
C CYS A 115 -6.54 -1.39 -20.88
N GLU A 116 -6.11 -2.14 -21.88
CA GLU A 116 -6.88 -2.36 -23.12
C GLU A 116 -8.10 -3.23 -22.85
N ARG A 117 -7.91 -4.33 -22.11
CA ARG A 117 -8.98 -5.21 -21.64
C ARG A 117 -10.04 -4.45 -20.83
N MET A 118 -9.64 -3.51 -19.96
CA MET A 118 -10.56 -2.63 -19.22
C MET A 118 -11.42 -1.79 -20.18
N ARG A 119 -10.82 -1.23 -21.24
CA ARG A 119 -11.55 -0.44 -22.24
C ARG A 119 -12.52 -1.31 -23.05
N ASP A 120 -12.15 -2.55 -23.37
CA ASP A 120 -13.02 -3.48 -24.09
C ASP A 120 -14.26 -3.84 -23.26
N VAL A 121 -14.08 -4.18 -21.98
CA VAL A 121 -15.21 -4.44 -21.07
C VAL A 121 -16.11 -3.21 -20.93
N LEU A 122 -15.55 -1.99 -20.86
CA LEU A 122 -16.34 -0.75 -20.79
C LEU A 122 -17.17 -0.46 -22.05
N ARG A 123 -16.79 -1.01 -23.22
CA ARG A 123 -17.53 -0.89 -24.48
C ARG A 123 -18.72 -1.85 -24.57
N GLU A 124 -18.76 -2.88 -23.74
CA GLU A 124 -19.90 -3.80 -23.70
C GLU A 124 -21.18 -3.04 -23.29
N PRO A 125 -22.35 -3.43 -23.83
CA PRO A 125 -23.61 -2.74 -23.54
C PRO A 125 -24.02 -2.89 -22.07
N ALA A 126 -23.67 -4.00 -21.42
CA ALA A 126 -24.00 -4.31 -20.04
C ALA A 126 -22.87 -5.14 -19.39
N PRO A 127 -21.71 -4.53 -19.09
CA PRO A 127 -20.59 -5.23 -18.48
C PRO A 127 -20.94 -5.70 -17.08
N ASN A 128 -20.32 -6.80 -16.65
CA ASN A 128 -20.52 -7.32 -15.30
C ASN A 128 -19.99 -6.33 -14.26
N LEU A 129 -20.87 -5.86 -13.36
CA LEU A 129 -20.51 -4.85 -12.36
C LEU A 129 -19.38 -5.31 -11.42
N ALA A 130 -19.27 -6.61 -11.14
CA ALA A 130 -18.19 -7.16 -10.33
C ALA A 130 -16.81 -6.94 -11.00
N VAL A 131 -16.72 -7.18 -12.31
CA VAL A 131 -15.50 -6.97 -13.09
C VAL A 131 -15.13 -5.49 -13.14
N VAL A 132 -16.10 -4.63 -13.44
CA VAL A 132 -15.88 -3.17 -13.52
C VAL A 132 -15.46 -2.60 -12.16
N THR A 133 -16.05 -3.09 -11.07
CA THR A 133 -15.68 -2.71 -9.71
C THR A 133 -14.24 -3.14 -9.41
N CYS A 134 -13.88 -4.39 -9.70
CA CYS A 134 -12.50 -4.88 -9.54
C CYS A 134 -11.49 -4.01 -10.31
N PHE A 135 -11.77 -3.73 -11.58
CA PHE A 135 -10.93 -2.86 -12.41
C PHE A 135 -10.78 -1.46 -11.84
N GLN A 136 -11.88 -0.85 -11.35
CA GLN A 136 -11.80 0.46 -10.71
C GLN A 136 -10.90 0.41 -9.48
N ARG A 137 -11.03 -0.60 -8.62
CA ARG A 137 -10.20 -0.75 -7.42
C ARG A 137 -8.72 -0.93 -7.74
N VAL A 138 -8.40 -1.76 -8.74
CA VAL A 138 -7.03 -1.91 -9.26
C VAL A 138 -6.44 -0.55 -9.64
N MET A 139 -7.20 0.25 -10.38
CA MET A 139 -6.74 1.58 -10.79
C MET A 139 -6.62 2.57 -9.61
N LEU A 140 -7.54 2.54 -8.66
CA LEU A 140 -7.49 3.39 -7.45
C LEU A 140 -6.32 3.00 -6.52
N LEU A 141 -5.95 1.73 -6.49
CA LEU A 141 -4.79 1.22 -5.78
C LEU A 141 -3.46 1.52 -6.47
N GLY A 142 -3.48 2.32 -7.54
CA GLY A 142 -2.26 2.87 -8.15
C GLY A 142 -1.66 1.99 -9.24
N PHE A 143 -2.43 1.07 -9.84
CA PHE A 143 -1.97 0.33 -11.02
C PHE A 143 -1.57 1.29 -12.15
N ILE A 144 -0.37 1.10 -12.71
CA ILE A 144 0.18 1.93 -13.79
C ILE A 144 0.02 1.21 -15.13
N GLY A 145 0.33 -0.08 -15.22
CA GLY A 145 0.33 -0.83 -16.48
C GLY A 145 1.18 -0.14 -17.54
N SER A 146 0.59 0.07 -18.73
CA SER A 146 1.25 0.70 -19.87
C SER A 146 1.27 2.25 -19.85
N PHE A 147 0.77 2.90 -18.78
CA PHE A 147 0.79 4.36 -18.66
C PHE A 147 2.14 4.89 -18.18
N ARG A 148 2.42 6.18 -18.40
CA ARG A 148 3.71 6.80 -18.01
C ARG A 148 3.82 7.06 -16.51
N SER A 149 2.70 7.36 -15.86
CA SER A 149 2.63 7.70 -14.44
C SER A 149 1.20 7.63 -13.92
N LEU A 150 1.02 7.75 -12.60
CA LEU A 150 -0.31 7.83 -11.98
C LEU A 150 -1.15 9.02 -12.47
N HIS A 151 -0.51 10.09 -12.93
CA HIS A 151 -1.14 11.33 -13.41
C HIS A 151 -1.24 11.42 -14.93
N ASP A 152 -0.96 10.33 -15.64
CA ASP A 152 -1.13 10.28 -17.09
C ASP A 152 -2.60 10.61 -17.47
N PRO A 153 -2.87 11.57 -18.39
CA PRO A 153 -4.23 11.95 -18.74
C PRO A 153 -5.09 10.79 -19.24
N GLU A 154 -4.50 9.84 -19.98
CA GLU A 154 -5.23 8.67 -20.49
C GLU A 154 -5.57 7.69 -19.36
N ARG A 155 -4.69 7.59 -18.36
CA ARG A 155 -4.97 6.84 -17.13
C ARG A 155 -6.14 7.44 -16.37
N LEU A 156 -6.13 8.76 -16.17
CA LEU A 156 -7.20 9.48 -15.46
C LEU A 156 -8.55 9.36 -16.19
N LYS A 157 -8.56 9.42 -17.53
CA LYS A 157 -9.77 9.14 -18.34
C LYS A 157 -10.32 7.73 -18.07
N LEU A 158 -9.46 6.72 -18.03
CA LEU A 158 -9.88 5.34 -17.74
C LEU A 158 -10.43 5.19 -16.32
N VAL A 159 -9.78 5.81 -15.32
CA VAL A 159 -10.26 5.84 -13.93
C VAL A 159 -11.66 6.46 -13.85
N ASN A 160 -11.87 7.59 -14.53
CA ASN A 160 -13.17 8.28 -14.55
C ASN A 160 -14.24 7.44 -15.25
N ALA A 161 -13.94 6.84 -16.40
CA ALA A 161 -14.87 5.99 -17.14
C ALA A 161 -15.30 4.74 -16.33
N LEU A 162 -14.37 4.15 -15.57
CA LEU A 162 -14.71 3.08 -14.61
C LEU A 162 -15.59 3.62 -13.48
N GLY A 163 -15.28 4.81 -12.94
CA GLY A 163 -16.02 5.45 -11.86
C GLY A 163 -17.44 5.86 -12.20
N GLU A 164 -17.75 6.15 -13.46
CA GLU A 164 -19.12 6.42 -13.92
C GLU A 164 -20.03 5.19 -13.88
N ARG A 165 -19.45 3.98 -13.88
CA ARG A 165 -20.19 2.71 -13.90
C ARG A 165 -20.34 2.06 -12.52
N VAL A 166 -19.46 2.39 -11.58
CA VAL A 166 -19.43 1.78 -10.24
C VAL A 166 -20.14 2.71 -9.25
N PRO A 167 -21.04 2.19 -8.38
CA PRO A 167 -21.65 3.00 -7.33
C PRO A 167 -20.58 3.72 -6.48
N PRO A 168 -20.80 4.98 -6.10
CA PRO A 168 -19.86 5.69 -5.24
C PRO A 168 -19.71 4.93 -3.92
N PHE A 169 -18.50 5.00 -3.33
CA PHE A 169 -18.27 4.46 -1.99
C PHE A 169 -19.30 5.07 -1.04
N GLN A 170 -19.99 4.22 -0.28
CA GLN A 170 -20.81 4.66 0.84
C GLN A 170 -19.89 5.05 1.99
N CYS A 171 -19.11 6.12 1.81
CA CYS A 171 -18.40 6.74 2.90
C CYS A 171 -19.40 7.66 3.62
N PRO A 172 -19.68 7.48 4.93
CA PRO A 172 -20.41 8.49 5.66
C PRO A 172 -19.62 9.80 5.53
N ALA A 173 -20.19 10.79 4.85
CA ALA A 173 -19.54 12.03 4.41
C ALA A 173 -18.97 12.92 5.53
N THR A 174 -18.95 12.44 6.77
CA THR A 174 -18.67 13.22 7.97
C THR A 174 -17.85 12.48 9.01
N ALA A 175 -17.18 11.37 8.68
CA ALA A 175 -16.18 10.81 9.58
C ALA A 175 -14.94 11.73 9.56
N PRO A 176 -14.62 12.47 10.64
CA PRO A 176 -13.41 13.28 10.67
C PRO A 176 -12.22 12.34 10.54
N VAL A 177 -11.52 12.42 9.41
CA VAL A 177 -10.22 11.77 9.27
C VAL A 177 -9.27 12.50 10.21
N LEU A 178 -8.79 11.80 11.24
CA LEU A 178 -7.72 12.31 12.09
C LEU A 178 -6.45 12.40 11.24
N VAL A 179 -6.28 13.51 10.54
CA VAL A 179 -5.01 13.84 9.91
C VAL A 179 -4.09 14.20 11.06
N GLU A 180 -3.11 13.34 11.32
CA GLU A 180 -2.04 13.65 12.25
C GLU A 180 -1.22 14.80 11.65
N SER A 181 -1.66 16.03 11.95
CA SER A 181 -0.91 17.21 11.58
C SER A 181 0.34 17.22 12.45
N ARG A 182 1.50 16.95 11.84
CA ARG A 182 2.83 17.17 12.45
C ARG A 182 3.13 18.64 12.76
N ALA A 183 2.12 19.52 12.79
CA ALA A 183 2.21 20.89 13.28
C ALA A 183 2.19 21.00 14.82
N GLY A 184 2.45 19.89 15.53
CA GLY A 184 2.81 19.95 16.95
C GLY A 184 4.15 20.66 17.12
N LEU A 185 4.09 21.90 17.60
CA LEU A 185 5.19 22.66 18.19
C LEU A 185 5.99 21.74 19.14
N GLY A 186 7.06 21.12 18.65
CA GLY A 186 7.76 20.09 19.38
C GLY A 186 9.25 20.21 19.14
N ILE A 187 9.93 20.87 20.07
CA ILE A 187 11.39 20.89 20.32
C ILE A 187 12.14 19.57 20.02
N SER A 188 11.44 18.44 19.91
CA SER A 188 11.92 17.13 19.45
C SER A 188 12.64 17.14 18.08
N GLY A 189 12.17 17.93 17.10
CA GLY A 189 12.76 17.95 15.75
C GLY A 189 14.18 18.54 15.69
N TRP A 190 14.47 19.55 16.51
CA TRP A 190 15.80 20.18 16.56
C TRP A 190 16.85 19.32 17.27
N LEU A 191 16.43 18.36 18.10
CA LEU A 191 17.32 17.38 18.73
C LEU A 191 17.58 16.16 17.83
N ALA A 192 17.02 16.10 16.62
CA ALA A 192 17.25 14.99 15.68
C ALA A 192 18.69 14.91 15.14
N PRO A 193 19.40 16.02 14.81
CA PRO A 193 20.77 15.95 14.34
C PRO A 193 21.70 15.57 15.51
N TRP A 194 22.52 14.54 15.30
CA TRP A 194 23.57 14.13 16.25
C TRP A 194 24.45 15.28 16.79
N PRO A 195 24.89 16.28 15.98
CA PRO A 195 25.70 17.39 16.51
C PRO A 195 24.94 18.29 17.50
N VAL A 196 23.61 18.45 17.36
CA VAL A 196 22.83 19.27 18.29
C VAL A 196 22.76 18.59 19.66
N ARG A 197 22.63 17.26 19.70
CA ARG A 197 22.69 16.48 20.95
C ARG A 197 24.04 16.63 21.65
N ILE A 198 25.13 16.60 20.89
CA ILE A 198 26.48 16.83 21.43
C ILE A 198 26.60 18.25 21.98
N GLY A 199 26.18 19.27 21.23
CA GLY A 199 26.19 20.66 21.66
C GLY A 199 25.41 20.89 22.95
N LEU A 200 24.18 20.35 23.04
CA LEU A 200 23.35 20.43 24.24
C LEU A 200 24.03 19.74 25.44
N SER A 201 24.62 18.56 25.23
CA SER A 201 25.33 17.83 26.28
C SER A 201 26.51 18.62 26.83
N VAL A 202 27.30 19.26 25.96
CA VAL A 202 28.42 20.13 26.37
C VAL A 202 27.93 21.31 27.20
N VAL A 203 26.84 21.98 26.77
CA VAL A 203 26.25 23.10 27.52
C VAL A 203 25.76 22.66 28.91
N VAL A 204 25.10 21.50 29.01
CA VAL A 204 24.64 20.94 30.29
C VAL A 204 25.82 20.62 31.20
N VAL A 205 26.88 20.01 30.67
CA VAL A 205 28.10 19.71 31.45
C VAL A 205 28.76 20.99 31.94
N LEU A 206 28.89 22.03 31.11
CA LEU A 206 29.45 23.32 31.52
C LEU A 206 28.60 24.02 32.58
N ALA A 207 27.27 23.97 32.46
CA ALA A 207 26.37 24.56 33.45
C ALA A 207 26.44 23.82 34.80
N LEU A 208 26.45 22.49 34.78
CA LEU A 208 26.64 21.67 35.99
C LEU A 208 28.00 21.90 36.62
N TRP A 209 29.06 21.94 35.81
CA TRP A 209 30.41 22.24 36.27
C TRP A 209 30.47 23.61 36.97
N TRP A 210 29.90 24.64 36.32
CA TRP A 210 29.90 26.00 36.86
C TRP A 210 29.11 26.11 38.16
N GLY A 211 27.92 25.51 38.22
CA GLY A 211 27.09 25.47 39.43
C GLY A 211 27.77 24.72 40.58
N LEU A 212 28.39 23.57 40.29
CA LEU A 212 29.10 22.78 41.30
C LEU A 212 30.35 23.51 41.80
N ASN A 213 31.09 24.19 40.92
CA ASN A 213 32.25 24.99 41.29
C ASN A 213 31.84 26.15 42.22
N HIS A 214 30.78 26.88 41.87
CA HIS A 214 30.27 27.95 42.73
C HIS A 214 29.75 27.45 44.08
N TRP A 215 29.12 26.28 44.11
CA TRP A 215 28.70 25.66 45.36
C TRP A 215 29.90 25.23 46.21
N LEU A 216 30.95 24.68 45.58
CA LEU A 216 32.20 24.34 46.24
C LEU A 216 32.91 25.58 46.82
N ASP A 217 32.99 26.66 46.04
CA ASP A 217 33.59 27.93 46.46
C ASP A 217 32.83 28.52 47.66
N HIS A 218 31.49 28.48 47.62
CA HIS A 218 30.66 28.92 48.73
C HIS A 218 30.87 28.05 49.98
N LEU A 219 30.96 26.72 49.83
CA LEU A 219 31.23 25.82 50.96
C LEU A 219 32.61 26.07 51.57
N LEU A 220 33.64 26.26 50.74
CA LEU A 220 34.99 26.59 51.18
C LEU A 220 35.02 27.91 51.96
N LEU A 221 34.35 28.96 51.47
CA LEU A 221 34.27 30.25 52.17
C LEU A 221 33.50 30.15 53.50
N THR A 222 32.46 29.31 53.58
CA THR A 222 31.70 29.14 54.83
C THR A 222 32.39 28.26 55.87
N LEU A 223 33.16 27.26 55.46
CA LEU A 223 33.81 26.31 56.37
C LEU A 223 35.25 26.69 56.74
N LEU A 224 35.92 27.51 55.92
CA LEU A 224 37.28 28.00 56.13
C LEU A 224 37.35 29.53 55.96
N PRO A 225 36.68 30.32 56.82
CA PRO A 225 36.79 31.77 56.80
C PRO A 225 38.14 32.18 57.39
N GLY A 226 39.22 32.12 56.60
CA GLY A 226 40.53 32.60 57.06
C GLY A 226 41.78 32.18 56.28
N GLU A 227 41.73 31.20 55.39
CA GLU A 227 42.96 30.59 54.81
C GLU A 227 43.14 30.80 53.30
N VAL A 228 42.28 31.56 52.62
CA VAL A 228 42.43 31.82 51.17
C VAL A 228 42.55 33.33 50.91
N LYS A 229 43.77 33.75 50.55
CA LYS A 229 44.10 35.06 50.00
C LYS A 229 44.78 34.88 48.65
#